data_AF-A0A7K1A2D3-F1
#
_entry.id   AF-A0A7K1A2D3-F1
#
_cell.length_a   1.000
_cell.length_b   1.000
_cell.length_c   1.000
_cell.angle_alpha   90.00
_cell.angle_beta   90.00
_cell.angle_gamma   90.00
#
_symmetry.space_group_name_H-M   'P 1'
#
loop_
_entity.id
_entity.type
_entity.pdbx_description
1 polymer ?
#
loop_
_entity_poly.entity_id
_entity_poly.type
_entity_poly.pdbx_seq_one_letter_code
_entity_poly.pdbx_strand_id
1 'polypeptide(L)'
;MRIALLSTSDTDLLSARSSGADYVFANPSRPGHQTMAEVIEGCDLVVGRILGSPQDLCSGFRRIAGTGVPTVVLGGEQQPSAELMELSTVPIGVAAQAHHYLAEGGPDNLAQLHAFLSDTVLLTGEGFEAPTQIPAWGLLDRPRPASDLPRVGVLFYRAHQASGNTGFAHALADAIDATGQAVGVPIYSASLRAAPDELYAALGTLDALVVTVLAAGGSQPATASAGGADEAWDVARMAALDIPVLQGLCLTSSREEWEASDDGVTPLDSATQIAIPEFDGRIITAPFSFKEIDEDGLPRYVADP
;
A
#
# COMPACT_ATOMS: atom_id res chain seq x y z
N MET A 1 -21.72 4.64 14.51
CA MET A 1 -20.77 3.96 15.41
C MET A 1 -19.40 4.48 15.07
N ARG A 2 -18.61 4.85 16.08
CA ARG A 2 -17.25 5.32 15.90
C ARG A 2 -16.24 4.28 16.36
N ILE A 3 -15.33 3.86 15.47
CA ILE A 3 -14.28 2.87 15.80
C ILE A 3 -12.92 3.55 15.90
N ALA A 4 -12.17 3.28 16.98
CA ALA A 4 -10.74 3.61 17.05
C ALA A 4 -9.90 2.50 16.40
N LEU A 5 -9.19 2.79 15.31
CA LEU A 5 -8.21 1.90 14.67
C LEU A 5 -6.78 2.29 15.05
N LEU A 6 -6.15 1.44 15.86
CA LEU A 6 -4.79 1.61 16.34
C LEU A 6 -3.88 0.62 15.63
N SER A 7 -3.23 1.05 14.54
CA SER A 7 -2.40 0.15 13.73
C SER A 7 -0.98 0.69 13.54
N THR A 8 0.02 -0.19 13.66
CA THR A 8 1.41 0.13 13.28
C THR A 8 1.59 0.23 11.77
N SER A 9 0.61 -0.25 11.00
CA SER A 9 0.58 -0.21 9.54
C SER A 9 -0.13 1.06 9.05
N ASP A 10 0.62 2.00 8.48
CA ASP A 10 0.04 3.20 7.85
C ASP A 10 -0.91 2.83 6.69
N THR A 11 -0.70 1.68 6.03
CA THR A 11 -1.59 1.13 5.01
C THR A 11 -3.00 0.91 5.56
N ASP A 12 -3.14 0.45 6.80
CA ASP A 12 -4.44 0.21 7.42
C ASP A 12 -5.14 1.54 7.71
N LEU A 13 -4.39 2.53 8.20
CA LEU A 13 -4.92 3.85 8.55
C LEU A 13 -5.38 4.60 7.29
N LEU A 14 -4.59 4.52 6.22
CA LEU A 14 -4.96 5.04 4.89
C LEU A 14 -6.20 4.34 4.32
N SER A 15 -6.30 3.02 4.49
CA SER A 15 -7.47 2.24 4.07
C SER A 15 -8.72 2.65 4.84
N ALA A 16 -8.61 2.79 6.16
CA ALA A 16 -9.70 3.22 7.02
C ALA A 16 -10.19 4.62 6.63
N ARG A 17 -9.28 5.56 6.39
CA ARG A 17 -9.65 6.90 5.88
C ARG A 17 -10.35 6.82 4.53
N SER A 18 -9.78 6.07 3.59
CA SER A 18 -10.31 5.95 2.22
C SER A 18 -11.64 5.19 2.16
N SER A 19 -11.96 4.39 3.18
CA SER A 19 -13.22 3.63 3.28
C SER A 19 -14.45 4.54 3.45
N GLY A 20 -14.26 5.77 3.93
CA GLY A 20 -15.35 6.70 4.27
C GLY A 20 -16.16 6.33 5.51
N ALA A 21 -15.87 5.20 6.17
CA ALA A 21 -16.50 4.81 7.43
C ALA A 21 -15.97 5.66 8.61
N ASP A 22 -16.76 5.74 9.69
CA ASP A 22 -16.46 6.57 10.86
C ASP A 22 -15.37 5.92 11.74
N TYR A 23 -14.13 6.11 11.31
CA TYR A 23 -12.91 5.72 12.01
C TYR A 23 -12.20 6.93 12.62
N VAL A 24 -11.68 6.74 13.83
CA VAL A 24 -10.56 7.52 14.36
C VAL A 24 -9.34 6.62 14.30
N PHE A 25 -8.22 7.09 13.77
CA PHE A 25 -7.03 6.25 13.58
C PHE A 25 -5.79 6.86 14.19
N ALA A 26 -4.89 6.00 14.67
CA ALA A 26 -3.58 6.42 15.16
C ALA A 26 -2.53 5.31 15.01
N ASN A 27 -1.28 5.71 14.77
CA ASN A 27 -0.15 4.79 14.75
C ASN A 27 0.53 4.73 16.13
N PRO A 28 0.47 3.61 16.87
CA PRO A 28 0.99 3.51 18.23
C PRO A 28 2.52 3.56 18.31
N SER A 29 3.24 3.44 17.19
CA SER A 29 4.71 3.55 17.16
C SER A 29 5.22 4.99 17.10
N ARG A 30 4.34 5.99 16.92
CA ARG A 30 4.75 7.39 16.74
C ARG A 30 4.68 8.18 18.05
N PRO A 31 5.70 9.01 18.37
CA PRO A 31 5.81 9.68 19.67
C PRO A 31 4.66 10.66 19.99
N GLY A 32 3.95 11.17 18.98
CA GLY A 32 2.78 12.05 19.14
C GLY A 32 1.57 11.42 19.86
N HIS A 33 1.58 10.10 20.05
CA HIS A 33 0.53 9.26 20.67
C HIS A 33 0.24 9.50 22.18
N GLN A 34 0.63 10.62 22.78
CA GLN A 34 0.32 10.90 24.20
C GLN A 34 -1.19 10.89 24.50
N THR A 35 -2.02 10.85 23.46
CA THR A 35 -3.47 10.95 23.50
C THR A 35 -4.18 9.70 22.97
N MET A 36 -3.57 8.50 23.08
CA MET A 36 -4.29 7.24 22.81
C MET A 36 -5.62 7.16 23.59
N ALA A 37 -5.63 7.73 24.79
CA ALA A 37 -6.85 7.88 25.60
C ALA A 37 -7.89 8.81 24.95
N GLU A 38 -7.48 9.93 24.36
CA GLU A 38 -8.39 10.86 23.66
C GLU A 38 -8.89 10.25 22.33
N VAL A 39 -8.06 9.48 21.63
CA VAL A 39 -8.47 8.74 20.42
C VAL A 39 -9.58 7.73 20.73
N ILE A 40 -9.51 7.09 21.90
CA ILE A 40 -10.52 6.12 22.36
C ILE A 40 -11.71 6.82 23.00
N GLU A 41 -11.56 8.06 23.46
CA GLU A 41 -12.63 8.82 24.10
C GLU A 41 -13.77 9.10 23.11
N GLY A 42 -14.96 8.60 23.42
CA GLY A 42 -16.13 8.69 22.54
C GLY A 42 -16.15 7.69 21.38
N CYS A 43 -15.23 6.72 21.35
CA CYS A 43 -15.35 5.55 20.46
C CYS A 43 -16.19 4.46 21.10
N ASP A 44 -17.00 3.79 20.28
CA ASP A 44 -17.86 2.68 20.70
C ASP A 44 -17.12 1.34 20.73
N LEU A 45 -16.01 1.25 19.98
CA LEU A 45 -15.20 0.04 19.83
C LEU A 45 -13.74 0.40 19.48
N VAL A 46 -12.80 -0.42 19.92
CA VAL A 46 -11.37 -0.27 19.60
C VAL A 46 -10.83 -1.49 18.85
N VAL A 47 -10.07 -1.25 17.79
CA VAL A 47 -9.31 -2.26 17.04
C VAL A 47 -7.84 -1.95 17.13
N GLY A 48 -7.07 -2.83 17.76
CA GLY A 48 -5.62 -2.80 17.81
C GLY A 48 -5.01 -3.79 16.84
N ARG A 49 -4.12 -3.35 15.95
CA ARG A 49 -3.34 -4.23 15.08
C ARG A 49 -1.85 -3.89 15.15
N ILE A 50 -1.04 -4.83 15.61
CA ILE A 50 0.38 -4.59 15.86
C ILE A 50 1.25 -5.72 15.32
N LEU A 51 2.47 -5.39 14.88
CA LEU A 51 3.50 -6.40 14.64
C LEU A 51 4.16 -6.82 15.95
N GLY A 52 4.43 -8.13 16.09
CA GLY A 52 5.10 -8.69 17.26
C GLY A 52 4.17 -9.40 18.23
N SER A 53 4.59 -9.44 19.49
CA SER A 53 3.96 -10.22 20.55
C SER A 53 3.14 -9.36 21.51
N PRO A 54 2.29 -9.95 22.36
CA PRO A 54 1.63 -9.25 23.46
C PRO A 54 2.58 -8.43 24.38
N GLN A 55 3.86 -8.81 24.44
CA GLN A 55 4.85 -8.11 25.26
C GLN A 55 5.28 -6.78 24.65
N ASP A 56 5.16 -6.65 23.33
CA ASP A 56 5.50 -5.45 22.56
C ASP A 56 4.38 -4.41 22.60
N LEU A 57 3.19 -4.77 23.11
CA LEU A 57 2.09 -3.84 23.33
C LEU A 57 2.51 -2.77 24.34
N CYS A 58 2.43 -1.51 23.90
CA CYS A 58 2.63 -0.38 24.79
C CYS A 58 1.61 -0.40 25.93
N SER A 59 1.93 0.29 27.03
CA SER A 59 1.03 0.38 28.19
C SER A 59 -0.34 0.99 27.86
N GLY A 60 -0.47 1.69 26.73
CA GLY A 60 -1.72 2.19 26.18
C GLY A 60 -2.75 1.08 25.96
N PHE A 61 -2.37 -0.03 25.31
CA PHE A 61 -3.28 -1.16 25.04
C PHE A 61 -3.82 -1.83 26.31
N ARG A 62 -2.99 -1.94 27.35
CA ARG A 62 -3.43 -2.46 28.66
C ARG A 62 -4.46 -1.55 29.34
N ARG A 63 -4.41 -0.24 29.08
CA ARG A 63 -5.40 0.72 29.61
C ARG A 63 -6.75 0.59 28.91
N ILE A 64 -6.77 0.23 27.62
CA ILE A 64 -8.00 0.03 26.85
C ILE A 64 -8.85 -1.08 27.47
N ALA A 65 -8.23 -2.18 27.88
CA ALA A 65 -8.92 -3.26 28.58
C ALA A 65 -9.65 -2.78 29.87
N GLY A 66 -9.16 -1.71 30.50
CA GLY A 66 -9.77 -1.11 31.70
C GLY A 66 -10.91 -0.13 31.43
N THR A 67 -11.17 0.28 30.18
CA THR A 67 -12.23 1.27 29.87
C THR A 67 -13.62 0.63 29.74
N GLY A 68 -13.68 -0.70 29.58
CA GLY A 68 -14.92 -1.43 29.32
C GLY A 68 -15.45 -1.35 27.89
N VAL A 69 -14.74 -0.62 27.00
CA VAL A 69 -15.07 -0.54 25.58
C VAL A 69 -14.72 -1.88 24.90
N PRO A 70 -15.61 -2.45 24.05
CA PRO A 70 -15.29 -3.63 23.25
C PRO A 70 -13.99 -3.42 22.47
N THR A 71 -13.08 -4.38 22.57
CA THR A 71 -11.73 -4.26 22.05
C THR A 71 -11.36 -5.51 21.28
N VAL A 72 -10.82 -5.32 20.08
CA VAL A 72 -10.27 -6.36 19.21
C VAL A 72 -8.77 -6.16 19.12
N VAL A 73 -7.97 -7.16 19.45
CA VAL A 73 -6.49 -7.09 19.42
C VAL A 73 -5.95 -8.16 18.49
N LEU A 74 -5.21 -7.74 17.47
CA LEU A 74 -4.84 -8.56 16.32
C LEU A 74 -3.35 -8.43 15.98
N GLY A 75 -2.81 -9.47 15.35
CA GLY A 75 -1.47 -9.47 14.77
C GLY A 75 -1.41 -8.74 13.43
N GLY A 76 -0.25 -8.16 13.14
CA GLY A 76 0.06 -7.52 11.86
C GLY A 76 0.43 -8.52 10.77
N GLU A 77 0.80 -9.75 11.14
CA GLU A 77 1.14 -10.82 10.21
C GLU A 77 -0.07 -11.33 9.42
N GLN A 78 0.18 -12.03 8.32
CA GLN A 78 -0.87 -12.68 7.54
C GLN A 78 -1.56 -13.79 8.34
N GLN A 79 -0.78 -14.57 9.10
CA GLN A 79 -1.33 -15.59 9.98
C GLN A 79 -1.81 -14.95 11.29
N PRO A 80 -2.99 -15.35 11.80
CA PRO A 80 -3.53 -14.81 13.04
C PRO A 80 -2.66 -15.20 14.24
N SER A 81 -2.45 -14.27 15.15
CA SER A 81 -1.80 -14.52 16.45
C SER A 81 -2.84 -14.84 17.51
N ALA A 82 -2.88 -16.10 17.95
CA ALA A 82 -3.78 -16.55 19.01
C ALA A 82 -3.55 -15.77 20.31
N GLU A 83 -2.28 -15.53 20.68
CA GLU A 83 -1.93 -14.81 21.90
C GLU A 83 -2.43 -13.35 21.90
N LEU A 84 -2.40 -12.67 20.75
CA LEU A 84 -2.95 -11.32 20.64
C LEU A 84 -4.48 -11.35 20.63
N MET A 85 -5.09 -12.31 19.94
CA MET A 85 -6.54 -12.46 19.89
C MET A 85 -7.15 -12.75 21.28
N GLU A 86 -6.45 -13.47 22.15
CA GLU A 86 -6.85 -13.72 23.55
C GLU A 86 -7.00 -12.44 24.38
N LEU A 87 -6.38 -11.33 23.97
CA LEU A 87 -6.54 -10.03 24.62
C LEU A 87 -7.80 -9.28 24.18
N SER A 88 -8.52 -9.80 23.18
CA SER A 88 -9.78 -9.22 22.72
C SER A 88 -10.88 -9.45 23.75
N THR A 89 -11.78 -8.47 23.91
CA THR A 89 -12.97 -8.59 24.77
C THR A 89 -14.21 -9.06 24.01
N VAL A 90 -14.08 -9.26 22.69
CA VAL A 90 -15.12 -9.84 21.81
C VAL A 90 -14.95 -11.36 21.66
N PRO A 91 -15.98 -12.09 21.20
CA PRO A 91 -15.84 -13.52 20.91
C PRO A 91 -14.72 -13.80 19.89
N ILE A 92 -14.00 -14.90 20.06
CA ILE A 92 -12.83 -15.24 19.22
C ILE A 92 -13.15 -15.29 17.72
N GLY A 93 -14.35 -15.72 17.35
CA GLY A 93 -14.80 -15.72 15.94
C GLY A 93 -14.90 -14.31 15.35
N VAL A 94 -15.25 -13.31 16.16
CA VAL A 94 -15.29 -11.90 15.75
C VAL A 94 -13.88 -11.37 15.53
N ALA A 95 -12.95 -11.66 16.45
CA ALA A 95 -11.55 -11.28 16.29
C ALA A 95 -10.91 -11.95 15.07
N ALA A 96 -11.19 -13.23 14.83
CA ALA A 96 -10.68 -13.95 13.65
C ALA A 96 -11.21 -13.37 12.33
N GLN A 97 -12.49 -13.01 12.26
CA GLN A 97 -13.08 -12.38 11.08
C GLN A 97 -12.53 -10.97 10.87
N ALA A 98 -12.38 -10.18 11.95
CA ALA A 98 -11.77 -8.86 11.89
C ALA A 98 -10.31 -8.91 11.40
N HIS A 99 -9.55 -9.92 11.83
CA HIS A 99 -8.21 -10.21 11.30
C HIS A 99 -8.24 -10.45 9.80
N HIS A 100 -9.23 -11.20 9.30
CA HIS A 100 -9.30 -11.50 7.87
C HIS A 100 -9.51 -10.24 7.02
N TYR A 101 -10.40 -9.31 7.42
CA TYR A 101 -10.54 -8.02 6.72
C TYR A 101 -9.23 -7.23 6.70
N LEU A 102 -8.51 -7.15 7.82
CA LEU A 102 -7.26 -6.38 7.94
C LEU A 102 -6.06 -7.07 7.25
N ALA A 103 -6.06 -8.40 7.18
CA ALA A 103 -5.05 -9.18 6.47
C ALA A 103 -5.16 -8.98 4.96
N GLU A 104 -6.38 -8.92 4.43
CA GLU A 104 -6.63 -8.55 3.02
C GLU A 104 -6.36 -7.07 2.77
N GLY A 105 -6.81 -6.20 3.68
CA GLY A 105 -6.63 -4.74 3.60
C GLY A 105 -7.50 -4.08 2.52
N GLY A 106 -7.31 -2.78 2.30
CA GLY A 106 -8.05 -2.02 1.29
C GLY A 106 -9.27 -1.27 1.83
N PRO A 107 -9.65 -0.15 1.18
CA PRO A 107 -10.77 0.67 1.62
C PRO A 107 -12.10 -0.09 1.74
N ASP A 108 -12.42 -0.94 0.76
CA ASP A 108 -13.68 -1.71 0.76
C ASP A 108 -13.75 -2.69 1.93
N ASN A 109 -12.66 -3.42 2.20
CA ASN A 109 -12.61 -4.33 3.34
C ASN A 109 -12.67 -3.59 4.67
N LEU A 110 -12.09 -2.38 4.77
CA LEU A 110 -12.19 -1.57 5.98
C LEU A 110 -13.61 -1.01 6.18
N ALA A 111 -14.32 -0.66 5.11
CA ALA A 111 -15.75 -0.31 5.19
C ALA A 111 -16.58 -1.50 5.71
N GLN A 112 -16.34 -2.70 5.17
CA GLN A 112 -17.03 -3.91 5.60
C GLN A 112 -16.63 -4.35 7.01
N LEU A 113 -15.38 -4.15 7.42
CA LEU A 113 -14.93 -4.38 8.80
C LEU A 113 -15.70 -3.49 9.77
N HIS A 114 -15.88 -2.21 9.42
CA HIS A 114 -16.64 -1.27 10.25
C HIS A 114 -18.07 -1.76 10.43
N ALA A 115 -18.78 -2.05 9.34
CA ALA A 115 -20.14 -2.56 9.38
C ALA A 115 -20.23 -3.91 10.13
N PHE A 116 -19.29 -4.83 9.91
CA PHE A 116 -19.21 -6.11 10.60
C PHE A 116 -19.11 -5.96 12.11
N LEU A 117 -18.21 -5.09 12.59
CA LEU A 117 -18.03 -4.85 14.02
C LEU A 117 -19.23 -4.10 14.62
N SER A 118 -19.83 -3.18 13.86
CA SER A 118 -21.10 -2.50 14.20
C SER A 118 -22.18 -3.51 14.53
N ASP A 119 -22.46 -4.40 13.58
CA ASP A 119 -23.58 -5.32 13.66
C ASP A 119 -23.32 -6.44 14.66
N THR A 120 -22.10 -6.97 14.68
CA THR A 120 -21.80 -8.18 15.46
C THR A 120 -21.55 -7.86 16.93
N VAL A 121 -21.00 -6.68 17.23
CA VAL A 121 -20.66 -6.29 18.61
C VAL A 121 -21.74 -5.38 19.22
N LEU A 122 -22.31 -4.47 18.42
CA LEU A 122 -23.25 -3.46 18.92
C LEU A 122 -24.70 -3.63 18.40
N LEU A 123 -24.96 -4.61 17.54
CA LEU A 123 -26.31 -4.98 17.07
C LEU A 123 -27.04 -3.84 16.33
N THR A 124 -26.31 -3.05 15.54
CA THR A 124 -26.83 -1.87 14.83
C THR A 124 -27.61 -2.20 13.55
N GLY A 125 -27.18 -3.20 12.77
CA GLY A 125 -27.93 -3.75 11.63
C GLY A 125 -27.71 -3.06 10.29
N GLU A 126 -26.50 -2.56 10.03
CA GLU A 126 -26.07 -1.92 8.77
C GLU A 126 -25.97 -2.93 7.61
N GLY A 127 -25.67 -4.20 7.91
CA GLY A 127 -25.33 -5.23 6.93
C GLY A 127 -23.86 -5.16 6.50
N PHE A 128 -23.22 -6.33 6.32
CA PHE A 128 -21.83 -6.43 5.90
C PHE A 128 -21.62 -7.61 4.95
N GLU A 129 -20.63 -7.47 4.07
CA GLU A 129 -20.17 -8.49 3.12
C GLU A 129 -18.86 -9.11 3.60
N ALA A 130 -18.59 -10.35 3.18
CA ALA A 130 -17.36 -11.06 3.56
C ALA A 130 -16.08 -10.35 3.02
N PRO A 131 -14.91 -10.54 3.68
CA PRO A 131 -13.64 -10.00 3.21
C PRO A 131 -13.37 -10.43 1.78
N THR A 132 -13.00 -9.47 0.95
CA THR A 132 -12.65 -9.70 -0.46
C THR A 132 -11.15 -9.68 -0.61
N GLN A 133 -10.60 -10.73 -1.22
CA GLN A 133 -9.18 -10.80 -1.49
C GLN A 133 -8.77 -9.74 -2.52
N ILE A 134 -7.77 -8.91 -2.20
CA ILE A 134 -7.14 -8.06 -3.21
C ILE A 134 -6.15 -8.92 -3.99
N PRO A 135 -6.32 -9.10 -5.31
CA PRO A 135 -5.42 -9.93 -6.12
C PRO A 135 -3.95 -9.53 -5.99
N ALA A 136 -3.02 -10.43 -6.31
CA ALA A 136 -1.59 -10.12 -6.27
C ALA A 136 -1.19 -9.05 -7.30
N TRP A 137 -1.96 -8.95 -8.38
CA TRP A 137 -1.82 -7.96 -9.45
C TRP A 137 -3.19 -7.66 -10.07
N GLY A 138 -3.32 -6.54 -10.77
CA GLY A 138 -4.57 -6.22 -11.47
C GLY A 138 -4.45 -4.99 -12.36
N LEU A 139 -5.33 -4.92 -13.37
CA LEU A 139 -5.53 -3.75 -14.20
C LEU A 139 -6.59 -2.86 -13.55
N LEU A 140 -6.33 -1.56 -13.44
CA LEU A 140 -7.35 -0.63 -12.95
C LEU A 140 -8.25 -0.18 -14.10
N ASP A 141 -9.55 -0.39 -13.89
CA ASP A 141 -10.58 0.09 -14.79
C ASP A 141 -10.59 1.62 -14.82
N ARG A 142 -10.61 2.16 -16.04
CA ARG A 142 -10.77 3.59 -16.32
C ARG A 142 -11.75 3.72 -17.48
N PRO A 143 -12.64 4.74 -17.48
CA PRO A 143 -13.49 5.01 -18.62
C PRO A 143 -12.62 5.35 -19.82
N ARG A 144 -12.58 4.47 -20.83
CA ARG A 144 -11.75 4.64 -22.02
C ARG A 144 -12.61 4.63 -23.28
N PRO A 145 -12.41 5.58 -24.21
CA PRO A 145 -12.85 5.36 -25.58
C PRO A 145 -12.07 4.17 -26.16
N ALA A 146 -12.73 3.30 -26.92
CA ALA A 146 -12.02 2.35 -27.76
C ALA A 146 -11.19 3.15 -28.78
N SER A 147 -9.87 3.04 -28.69
CA SER A 147 -8.93 3.72 -29.59
C SER A 147 -7.81 2.77 -29.97
N ASP A 148 -7.32 2.89 -31.20
CA ASP A 148 -6.15 2.14 -31.70
C ASP A 148 -4.82 2.81 -31.27
N LEU A 149 -4.83 3.63 -30.22
CA LEU A 149 -3.65 4.31 -29.70
C LEU A 149 -2.75 3.34 -28.92
N PRO A 150 -1.41 3.55 -28.93
CA PRO A 150 -0.47 2.83 -28.09
C PRO A 150 -0.89 2.81 -26.61
N ARG A 151 -0.71 1.66 -25.96
CA ARG A 151 -1.04 1.44 -24.55
C ARG A 151 0.20 1.53 -23.69
N VAL A 152 0.22 2.47 -22.77
CA VAL A 152 1.33 2.67 -21.84
C VAL A 152 0.92 2.21 -20.45
N GLY A 153 1.54 1.14 -19.96
CA GLY A 153 1.31 0.66 -18.60
C GLY A 153 1.91 1.62 -17.57
N VAL A 154 1.20 1.85 -16.46
CA VAL A 154 1.71 2.55 -15.28
C VAL A 154 1.68 1.54 -14.13
N LEU A 155 2.81 0.88 -13.89
CA LEU A 155 2.93 -0.17 -12.90
C LEU A 155 3.40 0.37 -11.55
N PHE A 156 2.60 0.12 -10.51
CA PHE A 156 2.90 0.50 -9.13
C PHE A 156 2.71 -0.65 -8.14
N TYR A 157 3.16 -0.48 -6.89
CA TYR A 157 3.06 -1.52 -5.88
C TYR A 157 1.61 -1.81 -5.45
N ARG A 158 1.25 -3.09 -5.30
CA ARG A 158 -0.01 -3.53 -4.68
C ARG A 158 -0.28 -2.87 -3.33
N ALA A 159 0.75 -2.53 -2.55
CA ALA A 159 0.58 -1.84 -1.27
C ALA A 159 -0.12 -0.48 -1.41
N HIS A 160 0.09 0.24 -2.51
CA HIS A 160 -0.64 1.48 -2.80
C HIS A 160 -2.11 1.20 -3.14
N GLN A 161 -2.38 0.14 -3.92
CA GLN A 161 -3.75 -0.32 -4.18
C GLN A 161 -4.46 -0.69 -2.89
N ALA A 162 -3.79 -1.46 -2.03
CA ALA A 162 -4.31 -1.91 -0.75
C ALA A 162 -4.43 -0.81 0.31
N SER A 163 -3.88 0.39 0.08
CA SER A 163 -4.06 1.57 0.96
C SER A 163 -4.99 2.63 0.38
N GLY A 164 -5.42 2.49 -0.88
CA GLY A 164 -6.12 3.54 -1.61
C GLY A 164 -5.23 4.72 -2.05
N ASN A 165 -3.91 4.65 -1.82
CA ASN A 165 -2.95 5.68 -2.21
C ASN A 165 -2.51 5.52 -3.68
N THR A 166 -3.47 5.52 -4.60
CA THR A 166 -3.24 5.27 -6.04
C THR A 166 -3.27 6.54 -6.89
N GLY A 167 -3.53 7.69 -6.29
CA GLY A 167 -3.74 8.96 -7.00
C GLY A 167 -2.59 9.34 -7.94
N PHE A 168 -1.34 9.11 -7.53
CA PHE A 168 -0.18 9.40 -8.39
C PHE A 168 -0.14 8.54 -9.67
N ALA A 169 -0.54 7.27 -9.59
CA ALA A 169 -0.59 6.37 -10.74
C ALA A 169 -1.72 6.76 -11.69
N HIS A 170 -2.87 7.18 -11.16
CA HIS A 170 -3.96 7.71 -11.96
C HIS A 170 -3.58 9.03 -12.64
N ALA A 171 -2.94 9.96 -11.93
CA ALA A 171 -2.49 11.23 -12.47
C ALA A 171 -1.50 11.04 -13.64
N LEU A 172 -0.54 10.11 -13.52
CA LEU A 172 0.35 9.79 -14.63
C LEU A 172 -0.39 9.15 -15.81
N ALA A 173 -1.37 8.29 -15.54
CA ALA A 173 -2.20 7.70 -16.59
C ALA A 173 -3.09 8.76 -17.28
N ASP A 174 -3.61 9.74 -16.54
CA ASP A 174 -4.34 10.91 -17.07
C ASP A 174 -3.41 11.78 -17.92
N ALA A 175 -2.15 12.00 -17.48
CA ALA A 175 -1.16 12.76 -18.24
C ALA A 175 -0.78 12.06 -19.56
N ILE A 176 -0.68 10.74 -19.56
CA ILE A 176 -0.50 9.94 -20.79
C ILE A 176 -1.69 10.15 -21.73
N ASP A 177 -2.93 10.03 -21.24
CA ASP A 177 -4.13 10.23 -22.06
C ASP A 177 -4.19 11.67 -22.63
N ALA A 178 -3.79 12.66 -21.84
CA ALA A 178 -3.79 14.08 -22.22
C ALA A 178 -2.82 14.39 -23.38
N THR A 179 -1.85 13.53 -23.67
CA THR A 179 -1.01 13.67 -24.87
C THR A 179 -1.80 13.51 -26.17
N GLY A 180 -2.94 12.80 -26.13
CA GLY A 180 -3.70 12.40 -27.32
C GLY A 180 -2.96 11.39 -28.22
N GLN A 181 -1.83 10.85 -27.78
CA GLN A 181 -0.96 9.96 -28.56
C GLN A 181 -0.89 8.54 -28.00
N ALA A 182 -1.34 8.33 -26.77
CA ALA A 182 -1.31 7.04 -26.09
C ALA A 182 -2.43 6.96 -25.05
N VAL A 183 -2.66 5.75 -24.52
CA VAL A 183 -3.62 5.48 -23.46
C VAL A 183 -2.93 4.91 -22.23
N GLY A 184 -3.13 5.57 -21.09
CA GLY A 184 -2.60 5.16 -19.79
C GLY A 184 -3.35 3.97 -19.21
N VAL A 185 -2.61 2.94 -18.81
CA VAL A 185 -3.14 1.71 -18.21
C VAL A 185 -2.53 1.53 -16.82
N PRO A 186 -3.17 1.97 -15.72
CA PRO A 186 -2.63 1.70 -14.40
C PRO A 186 -2.74 0.21 -14.08
N ILE A 187 -1.66 -0.32 -13.53
CA ILE A 187 -1.49 -1.72 -13.17
C ILE A 187 -0.86 -1.75 -11.78
N TYR A 188 -1.37 -2.59 -10.89
CA TYR A 188 -0.67 -2.87 -9.64
C TYR A 188 -0.09 -4.28 -9.65
N SER A 189 1.02 -4.48 -8.95
CA SER A 189 1.56 -5.80 -8.66
C SER A 189 2.30 -5.82 -7.32
N ALA A 190 2.29 -6.95 -6.63
CA ALA A 190 3.10 -7.16 -5.44
C ALA A 190 4.60 -7.22 -5.76
N SER A 191 4.97 -7.76 -6.93
CA SER A 191 6.36 -7.93 -7.35
C SER A 191 6.43 -8.17 -8.86
N LEU A 192 7.46 -7.66 -9.53
CA LEU A 192 7.82 -8.11 -10.88
C LEU A 192 8.73 -9.34 -10.87
N ARG A 193 9.48 -9.55 -9.78
CA ARG A 193 10.42 -10.69 -9.65
C ARG A 193 9.69 -12.01 -9.50
N ALA A 194 8.71 -12.04 -8.60
CA ALA A 194 7.87 -13.21 -8.32
C ALA A 194 6.48 -13.08 -8.99
N ALA A 195 6.42 -12.37 -10.11
CA ALA A 195 5.17 -12.14 -10.83
C ALA A 195 4.65 -13.43 -11.50
N PRO A 196 3.33 -13.69 -11.45
CA PRO A 196 2.72 -14.79 -12.17
C PRO A 196 2.78 -14.57 -13.69
N ASP A 197 2.73 -15.66 -14.46
CA ASP A 197 2.78 -15.62 -15.93
C ASP A 197 1.62 -14.80 -16.52
N GLU A 198 0.47 -14.77 -15.86
CA GLU A 198 -0.70 -13.97 -16.27
C GLU A 198 -0.43 -12.47 -16.26
N LEU A 199 0.38 -11.97 -15.31
CA LEU A 199 0.80 -10.57 -15.30
C LEU A 199 1.66 -10.28 -16.52
N TYR A 200 2.66 -11.13 -16.81
CA TYR A 200 3.52 -10.96 -17.99
C TYR A 200 2.74 -11.05 -19.31
N ALA A 201 1.75 -11.94 -19.39
CA ALA A 201 0.85 -12.00 -20.53
C ALA A 201 0.07 -10.68 -20.71
N ALA A 202 -0.41 -10.07 -19.63
CA ALA A 202 -1.06 -8.77 -19.67
C ALA A 202 -0.09 -7.64 -20.06
N LEU A 203 1.13 -7.64 -19.52
CA LEU A 203 2.17 -6.66 -19.86
C LEU A 203 2.59 -6.76 -21.33
N GLY A 204 2.61 -7.96 -21.91
CA GLY A 204 2.91 -8.18 -23.33
C GLY A 204 1.84 -7.62 -24.29
N THR A 205 0.73 -7.09 -23.77
CA THR A 205 -0.29 -6.39 -24.58
C THR A 205 -0.10 -4.87 -24.62
N LEU A 206 0.97 -4.37 -24.00
CA LEU A 206 1.33 -2.95 -23.93
C LEU A 206 2.39 -2.61 -24.97
N ASP A 207 2.51 -1.32 -25.29
CA ASP A 207 3.53 -0.79 -26.21
C ASP A 207 4.71 -0.15 -25.45
N ALA A 208 4.49 0.25 -24.19
CA ALA A 208 5.53 0.69 -23.27
C ALA A 208 5.06 0.50 -21.81
N LEU A 209 6.01 0.49 -20.87
CA LEU A 209 5.73 0.34 -19.45
C LEU A 209 6.49 1.37 -18.63
N VAL A 210 5.77 2.24 -17.93
CA VAL A 210 6.33 3.05 -16.84
C VAL A 210 6.23 2.24 -15.54
N VAL A 211 7.36 1.99 -14.89
CA VAL A 211 7.45 1.25 -13.63
C VAL A 211 7.87 2.17 -12.49
N THR A 212 7.22 2.02 -11.33
CA THR A 212 7.56 2.75 -10.10
C THR A 212 8.01 1.81 -8.97
N VAL A 213 8.21 0.54 -9.30
CA VAL A 213 8.60 -0.53 -8.36
C VAL A 213 10.10 -0.80 -8.44
N LEU A 214 10.66 -1.44 -7.40
CA LEU A 214 12.07 -1.85 -7.38
C LEU A 214 12.43 -2.79 -8.55
N ALA A 215 13.72 -3.00 -8.73
CA ALA A 215 14.26 -3.89 -9.74
C ALA A 215 13.76 -5.34 -9.60
N ALA A 216 13.50 -5.95 -10.75
CA ALA A 216 12.99 -7.30 -10.90
C ALA A 216 14.11 -8.34 -10.84
N GLY A 217 15.32 -8.04 -11.34
CA GLY A 217 16.35 -9.05 -11.59
C GLY A 217 16.99 -9.72 -10.37
N GLY A 218 17.02 -9.08 -9.19
CA GLY A 218 17.61 -9.71 -7.99
C GLY A 218 17.63 -8.85 -6.72
N SER A 219 17.90 -9.46 -5.56
CA SER A 219 18.04 -8.75 -4.27
C SER A 219 19.47 -8.36 -3.92
N GLN A 220 20.46 -8.83 -4.70
CA GLN A 220 21.89 -8.60 -4.45
C GLN A 220 22.58 -7.97 -5.69
N PRO A 221 22.38 -6.66 -5.93
CA PRO A 221 22.98 -5.98 -7.07
C PRO A 221 24.53 -5.94 -6.99
N ALA A 222 25.08 -5.91 -5.78
CA ALA A 222 26.53 -5.85 -5.56
C ALA A 222 27.28 -7.05 -6.19
N THR A 223 26.65 -8.22 -6.27
CA THR A 223 27.24 -9.43 -6.84
C THR A 223 27.04 -9.56 -8.35
N ALA A 224 26.19 -8.74 -8.96
CA ALA A 224 25.92 -8.71 -10.40
C ALA A 224 26.71 -7.61 -11.15
N SER A 225 27.59 -6.89 -10.45
CA SER A 225 28.45 -5.85 -11.05
C SER A 225 29.59 -6.45 -11.89
N ALA A 226 30.30 -5.60 -12.64
CA ALA A 226 31.38 -6.03 -13.53
C ALA A 226 32.45 -6.88 -12.80
N GLY A 227 32.60 -8.14 -13.22
CA GLY A 227 33.50 -9.14 -12.60
C GLY A 227 32.84 -10.02 -11.54
N GLY A 228 31.54 -9.83 -11.27
CA GLY A 228 30.69 -10.67 -10.42
C GLY A 228 29.91 -11.74 -11.18
N ALA A 229 28.92 -12.35 -10.51
CA ALA A 229 28.03 -13.37 -11.06
C ALA A 229 26.79 -12.70 -11.70
N ASP A 230 26.99 -12.14 -12.89
CA ASP A 230 25.93 -11.52 -13.72
C ASP A 230 24.75 -12.48 -13.98
N GLU A 231 25.03 -13.79 -14.06
CA GLU A 231 24.03 -14.87 -14.22
C GLU A 231 23.01 -14.99 -13.07
N ALA A 232 23.24 -14.35 -11.92
CA ALA A 232 22.31 -14.33 -10.79
C ALA A 232 21.20 -13.25 -10.91
N TRP A 233 21.30 -12.38 -11.92
CA TRP A 233 20.34 -11.31 -12.21
C TRP A 233 19.45 -11.70 -13.39
N ASP A 234 18.25 -12.22 -13.12
CA ASP A 234 17.36 -12.74 -14.17
C ASP A 234 16.30 -11.71 -14.59
N VAL A 235 16.55 -11.08 -15.74
CA VAL A 235 15.62 -10.12 -16.37
C VAL A 235 15.01 -10.68 -17.66
N ALA A 236 15.20 -11.98 -17.95
CA ALA A 236 14.81 -12.58 -19.23
C ALA A 236 13.31 -12.45 -19.50
N ARG A 237 12.48 -12.57 -18.46
CA ARG A 237 11.02 -12.38 -18.56
C ARG A 237 10.62 -10.95 -18.93
N MET A 238 11.31 -9.96 -18.39
CA MET A 238 11.09 -8.55 -18.73
C MET A 238 11.60 -8.24 -20.14
N ALA A 239 12.78 -8.74 -20.51
CA ALA A 239 13.35 -8.56 -21.84
C ALA A 239 12.49 -9.22 -22.93
N ALA A 240 11.86 -10.36 -22.63
CA ALA A 240 10.96 -11.06 -23.56
C ALA A 240 9.68 -10.28 -23.92
N LEU A 241 9.35 -9.22 -23.19
CA LEU A 241 8.25 -8.32 -23.56
C LEU A 241 8.58 -7.48 -24.80
N ASP A 242 9.87 -7.23 -25.08
CA ASP A 242 10.35 -6.45 -26.23
C ASP A 242 9.69 -5.06 -26.36
N ILE A 243 9.48 -4.38 -25.23
CA ILE A 243 8.94 -3.02 -25.15
C ILE A 243 9.84 -2.11 -24.31
N PRO A 244 9.78 -0.78 -24.51
CA PRO A 244 10.47 0.17 -23.64
C PRO A 244 9.93 0.10 -22.20
N VAL A 245 10.84 -0.08 -21.24
CA VAL A 245 10.54 -0.02 -19.81
C VAL A 245 11.18 1.23 -19.22
N LEU A 246 10.35 2.16 -18.77
CA LEU A 246 10.74 3.46 -18.24
C LEU A 246 10.60 3.47 -16.72
N GLN A 247 11.63 3.88 -16.01
CA GLN A 247 11.58 4.05 -14.57
C GLN A 247 11.02 5.46 -14.27
N GLY A 248 9.79 5.52 -13.75
CA GLY A 248 9.20 6.74 -13.21
C GLY A 248 9.55 6.88 -11.73
N LEU A 249 10.12 8.02 -11.33
CA LEU A 249 10.64 8.18 -9.97
C LEU A 249 9.53 8.70 -9.04
N CYS A 250 9.31 7.96 -7.95
CA CYS A 250 8.42 8.33 -6.85
C CYS A 250 9.27 8.61 -5.61
N LEU A 251 9.71 9.86 -5.42
CA LEU A 251 10.74 10.17 -4.43
C LEU A 251 10.24 10.03 -3.00
N THR A 252 11.14 9.64 -2.12
CA THR A 252 10.84 9.45 -0.69
C THR A 252 10.97 10.73 0.14
N SER A 253 11.42 11.82 -0.49
CA SER A 253 11.41 13.21 0.01
C SER A 253 10.16 13.96 -0.45
N SER A 254 9.87 15.09 0.19
CA SER A 254 8.83 15.99 -0.28
C SER A 254 9.23 16.71 -1.57
N ARG A 255 8.25 17.31 -2.25
CA ARG A 255 8.50 18.13 -3.44
C ARG A 255 9.32 19.38 -3.09
N GLU A 256 9.03 20.00 -1.95
CA GLU A 256 9.74 21.18 -1.45
C GLU A 256 11.22 20.87 -1.18
N GLU A 257 11.50 19.74 -0.53
CA GLU A 257 12.89 19.29 -0.27
C GLU A 257 13.64 19.02 -1.57
N TRP A 258 12.97 18.43 -2.56
CA TRP A 258 13.54 18.17 -3.88
C TRP A 258 13.87 19.47 -4.63
N GLU A 259 12.94 20.43 -4.69
CA GLU A 259 13.16 21.72 -5.36
C GLU A 259 14.27 22.56 -4.72
N ALA A 260 14.43 22.46 -3.40
CA ALA A 260 15.47 23.17 -2.66
C ALA A 260 16.85 22.52 -2.74
N SER A 261 16.94 21.28 -3.26
CA SER A 261 18.16 20.49 -3.29
C SER A 261 18.86 20.54 -4.65
N ASP A 262 20.13 20.93 -4.66
CA ASP A 262 20.98 20.84 -5.86
C ASP A 262 21.38 19.39 -6.20
N ASP A 263 21.23 18.45 -5.25
CA ASP A 263 21.58 17.04 -5.42
C ASP A 263 20.49 16.24 -6.18
N GLY A 264 19.29 16.82 -6.31
CA GLY A 264 18.14 16.18 -6.94
C GLY A 264 17.56 15.06 -6.09
N VAL A 265 18.20 13.88 -6.01
CA VAL A 265 17.65 12.70 -5.31
C VAL A 265 18.45 12.33 -4.06
N THR A 266 17.78 11.76 -3.06
CA THR A 266 18.46 11.23 -1.88
C THR A 266 19.38 10.06 -2.23
N PRO A 267 20.41 9.74 -1.43
CA PRO A 267 21.25 8.57 -1.66
C PRO A 267 20.46 7.25 -1.73
N LEU A 268 19.37 7.15 -0.95
CA LEU A 268 18.49 5.99 -0.97
C LEU A 268 17.73 5.89 -2.30
N ASP A 269 17.17 6.99 -2.79
CA ASP A 269 16.43 7.02 -4.06
C ASP A 269 17.36 6.84 -5.26
N SER A 270 18.56 7.42 -5.21
CA SER A 270 19.62 7.19 -6.19
C SER A 270 19.95 5.70 -6.32
N ALA A 271 20.14 5.00 -5.19
CA ALA A 271 20.42 3.57 -5.21
C ALA A 271 19.21 2.75 -5.69
N THR A 272 18.03 2.99 -5.11
CA THR A 272 16.87 2.10 -5.27
C THR A 272 16.00 2.37 -6.49
N GLN A 273 16.00 3.61 -6.99
CA GLN A 273 15.17 4.04 -8.12
C GLN A 273 15.98 4.37 -9.38
N ILE A 274 17.32 4.44 -9.31
CA ILE A 274 18.18 4.72 -10.47
C ILE A 274 19.19 3.59 -10.66
N ALA A 275 20.21 3.51 -9.79
CA ALA A 275 21.35 2.63 -10.01
C ALA A 275 20.99 1.14 -10.06
N ILE A 276 20.12 0.66 -9.17
CA ILE A 276 19.69 -0.75 -9.17
C ILE A 276 18.75 -1.04 -10.38
N PRO A 277 17.73 -0.21 -10.67
CA PRO A 277 16.93 -0.32 -11.89
C PRO A 277 17.71 -0.31 -13.22
N GLU A 278 18.88 0.31 -13.30
CA GLU A 278 19.73 0.25 -14.50
C GLU A 278 20.20 -1.18 -14.82
N PHE A 279 20.40 -2.05 -13.82
CA PHE A 279 20.72 -3.47 -14.03
C PHE A 279 19.56 -4.24 -14.71
N ASP A 280 18.33 -3.75 -14.59
CA ASP A 280 17.18 -4.28 -15.34
C ASP A 280 17.12 -3.79 -16.80
N GLY A 281 18.02 -2.90 -17.22
CA GLY A 281 17.98 -2.25 -18.54
C GLY A 281 16.88 -1.19 -18.69
N ARG A 282 16.36 -0.67 -17.57
CA ARG A 282 15.27 0.34 -17.58
C ARG A 282 15.80 1.71 -17.99
N ILE A 283 14.97 2.46 -18.71
CA ILE A 283 15.24 3.85 -19.09
C ILE A 283 14.89 4.75 -17.91
N ILE A 284 15.88 5.40 -17.30
CA ILE A 284 15.65 6.33 -16.19
C ILE A 284 15.03 7.62 -16.72
N THR A 285 13.93 8.06 -16.10
CA THR A 285 13.21 9.28 -16.50
C THR A 285 13.39 10.42 -15.49
N ALA A 286 12.29 10.92 -14.91
CA ALA A 286 12.27 12.02 -13.96
C ALA A 286 11.35 11.70 -12.77
N PRO A 287 11.55 12.40 -11.64
CA PRO A 287 10.55 12.48 -10.57
C PRO A 287 9.22 12.98 -11.11
N PHE A 288 8.15 12.25 -10.84
CA PHE A 288 6.78 12.68 -11.14
C PHE A 288 5.87 12.59 -9.92
N SER A 289 6.33 11.98 -8.82
CA SER A 289 5.60 12.01 -7.56
C SER A 289 6.54 12.07 -6.36
N PHE A 290 6.04 12.66 -5.28
CA PHE A 290 6.79 12.96 -4.08
C PHE A 290 6.03 12.48 -2.84
N LYS A 291 6.77 12.02 -1.83
CA LYS A 291 6.18 11.59 -0.58
C LYS A 291 5.85 12.80 0.28
N GLU A 292 4.58 12.97 0.56
CA GLU A 292 4.06 14.02 1.43
C GLU A 292 3.47 13.42 2.70
N ILE A 293 3.56 14.15 3.80
CA ILE A 293 2.90 13.83 5.07
C ILE A 293 1.73 14.80 5.24
N ASP A 294 0.53 14.28 5.43
CA ASP A 294 -0.65 15.11 5.67
C ASP A 294 -0.81 15.52 7.15
N GLU A 295 -1.85 16.27 7.46
CA GLU A 295 -2.14 16.80 8.81
C GLU A 295 -2.35 15.68 9.86
N ASP A 296 -2.80 14.50 9.42
CA ASP A 296 -2.95 13.31 10.28
C ASP A 296 -1.63 12.53 10.43
N GLY A 297 -0.56 13.01 9.81
CA GLY A 297 0.75 12.38 9.76
C GLY A 297 0.83 11.20 8.79
N LEU A 298 -0.19 10.94 7.96
CA LEU A 298 -0.18 9.77 7.08
C LEU A 298 0.64 10.07 5.80
N PRO A 299 1.50 9.13 5.37
CA PRO A 299 2.27 9.30 4.14
C PRO A 299 1.40 9.07 2.91
N ARG A 300 1.51 9.94 1.92
CA ARG A 300 0.91 9.77 0.59
C ARG A 300 1.88 10.16 -0.52
N TYR A 301 1.68 9.64 -1.72
CA TYR A 301 2.44 10.08 -2.89
C TYR A 301 1.59 11.08 -3.68
N VAL A 302 2.12 12.28 -3.90
CA VAL A 302 1.47 13.36 -4.64
C VAL A 302 2.18 13.53 -5.97
N ALA A 303 1.43 13.48 -7.07
CA ALA A 303 1.98 13.68 -8.40
C ALA A 303 2.28 15.17 -8.67
N ASP A 304 3.33 15.43 -9.44
CA ASP A 304 3.66 16.73 -10.03
C ASP A 304 3.14 16.75 -11.49
N PRO A 305 2.12 17.58 -11.82
CA PRO A 305 1.46 17.59 -13.12
C PRO A 305 2.30 18.07 -14.31
#